data_AF-A0A3P7N1U4-F1
#
_entry.id   AF-A0A3P7N1U4-F1
#
_cell.length_a   1.000
_cell.length_b   1.000
_cell.length_c   1.000
_cell.angle_alpha   90.00
_cell.angle_beta   90.00
_cell.angle_gamma   90.00
#
_symmetry.space_group_name_H-M   'P 1'
#
loop_
_entity.id
_entity.type
_entity.pdbx_description
1 polymer ?
#
loop_
_entity_poly.entity_id
_entity_poly.type
_entity_poly.pdbx_seq_one_letter_code
_entity_poly.pdbx_strand_id
1 'polypeptide(L)'
;YAGVQCLSGTGSLRAGGEFLVRVLGLKTIYISNPTWGNHKLVFTNAGFTNFGSYTYWDQEKRCVSLEQMLKDIEAAPEKSVILLHGCAHNPTGMDPTKDQWKQICEVIKKKNHFTFFDIAYQGFASGSPDDDAWAVRYFVEQGLEMMVAQSFAKNFGLYNERVGNLCVVFKDPKVMEGFRSQMQLVVRANWSNPPAHGARIVHMVLTNPEMRKQWDDAIKTMSSRIKEMRAALRQHLEQMKTPGTWSHITQQIGMFSYTGLNRK
;
A
#
# COMPACT_ATOMS: atom_id res chain seq x y z
N TYR A 1 -2.49 -13.79 12.96
CA TYR A 1 -2.28 -13.41 11.55
C TYR A 1 -1.74 -14.60 10.78
N ALA A 2 -1.86 -14.60 9.45
CA ALA A 2 -1.27 -15.59 8.54
C ALA A 2 -0.48 -14.87 7.44
N GLY A 3 0.52 -15.55 6.87
CA GLY A 3 1.29 -15.07 5.72
C GLY A 3 1.16 -16.04 4.55
N VAL A 4 1.03 -15.49 3.35
CA VAL A 4 0.97 -16.25 2.10
C VAL A 4 1.97 -15.65 1.13
N GLN A 5 2.97 -16.43 0.73
CA GLN A 5 3.91 -15.97 -0.28
C GLN A 5 3.19 -15.82 -1.63
N CYS A 6 3.32 -14.65 -2.25
CA CYS A 6 2.64 -14.29 -3.49
C CYS A 6 3.62 -13.72 -4.53
N LEU A 7 3.14 -13.57 -5.77
CA LEU A 7 3.88 -12.98 -6.89
C LEU A 7 3.99 -11.45 -6.76
N SER A 8 4.78 -10.99 -5.78
CA SER A 8 4.91 -9.58 -5.40
C SER A 8 3.58 -8.94 -4.97
N GLY A 9 3.53 -7.61 -4.90
CA GLY A 9 2.32 -6.87 -4.52
C GLY A 9 1.13 -7.15 -5.44
N THR A 10 1.35 -7.20 -6.76
CA THR A 10 0.29 -7.52 -7.73
C THR A 10 -0.35 -8.90 -7.46
N GLY A 11 0.47 -9.93 -7.22
CA GLY A 11 -0.02 -11.27 -6.90
C GLY A 11 -0.75 -11.30 -5.56
N SER A 12 -0.25 -10.58 -4.55
CA SER A 12 -0.90 -10.45 -3.24
C SER A 12 -2.28 -9.79 -3.37
N LEU A 13 -2.39 -8.68 -4.11
CA LEU A 13 -3.64 -7.98 -4.37
C LEU A 13 -4.63 -8.89 -5.12
N ARG A 14 -4.16 -9.60 -6.16
CA ARG A 14 -5.00 -10.47 -6.99
C ARG A 14 -5.57 -11.65 -6.20
N ALA A 15 -4.75 -12.34 -5.40
CA ALA A 15 -5.20 -13.47 -4.60
C ALA A 15 -6.03 -13.04 -3.39
N GLY A 16 -5.63 -11.97 -2.70
CA GLY A 16 -6.42 -11.40 -1.60
C GLY A 16 -7.79 -10.96 -2.10
N GLY A 17 -7.84 -10.22 -3.21
CA GLY A 17 -9.08 -9.77 -3.81
C GLY A 17 -10.00 -10.93 -4.21
N GLU A 18 -9.44 -11.99 -4.81
CA GLU A 18 -10.23 -13.18 -5.18
C GLU A 18 -10.82 -13.86 -3.96
N PHE A 19 -10.05 -13.98 -2.87
CA PHE A 19 -10.53 -14.54 -1.63
C PHE A 19 -11.69 -13.72 -1.06
N LEU A 20 -11.56 -12.38 -1.03
CA LEU A 20 -12.62 -11.49 -0.54
C LEU A 20 -13.92 -11.67 -1.35
N VAL A 21 -13.82 -11.79 -2.67
CA VAL A 21 -15.00 -11.97 -3.53
C VAL A 21 -15.57 -13.39 -3.41
N ARG A 22 -14.74 -14.41 -3.60
CA ARG A 22 -15.16 -15.81 -3.76
C ARG A 22 -15.54 -16.45 -2.43
N VAL A 23 -14.86 -16.11 -1.34
CA VAL A 23 -15.02 -16.74 -0.03
C VAL A 23 -15.84 -15.87 0.91
N LEU A 24 -15.59 -14.55 0.93
CA LEU A 24 -16.31 -13.63 1.83
C LEU A 24 -17.51 -12.93 1.17
N GLY A 25 -17.70 -13.08 -0.15
CA GLY A 25 -18.81 -12.46 -0.87
C GLY A 25 -18.73 -10.93 -0.99
N LEU A 26 -17.57 -10.32 -0.71
CA LEU A 26 -17.38 -8.88 -0.79
C LEU A 26 -17.17 -8.46 -2.25
N LYS A 27 -18.15 -7.77 -2.84
CA LYS A 27 -18.15 -7.40 -4.27
C LYS A 27 -17.91 -5.92 -4.54
N THR A 28 -17.86 -5.10 -3.50
CA THR A 28 -17.68 -3.65 -3.58
C THR A 28 -16.30 -3.27 -3.07
N ILE A 29 -15.56 -2.53 -3.88
CA ILE A 29 -14.24 -1.98 -3.52
C ILE A 29 -14.18 -0.49 -3.83
N TYR A 30 -13.57 0.26 -2.91
CA TYR A 30 -13.23 1.67 -3.08
C TYR A 30 -11.72 1.84 -3.14
N ILE A 31 -11.27 2.58 -4.14
CA ILE A 31 -9.85 2.90 -4.37
C ILE A 31 -9.64 4.43 -4.35
N SER A 32 -8.44 4.88 -4.01
CA SER A 32 -8.12 6.32 -4.03
C SER A 32 -8.30 6.93 -5.42
N ASN A 33 -8.66 8.22 -5.47
CA ASN A 33 -8.61 9.01 -6.68
C ASN A 33 -7.57 10.15 -6.53
N PRO A 34 -6.43 10.09 -7.24
CA PRO A 34 -5.97 9.02 -8.13
C PRO A 34 -5.37 7.82 -7.37
N THR A 35 -5.00 6.74 -8.08
CA THR A 35 -4.33 5.55 -7.51
C THR A 35 -3.38 4.91 -8.53
N TRP A 36 -2.67 3.83 -8.14
CA TRP A 36 -1.82 3.08 -9.08
C TRP A 36 -2.67 2.51 -10.22
N GLY A 37 -2.30 2.81 -11.47
CA GLY A 37 -3.13 2.55 -12.65
C GLY A 37 -3.58 1.09 -12.83
N ASN A 38 -2.88 0.13 -12.23
CA ASN A 38 -3.21 -1.29 -12.33
C ASN A 38 -4.24 -1.78 -11.28
N HIS A 39 -4.59 -0.98 -10.26
CA HIS A 39 -5.52 -1.40 -9.21
C HIS A 39 -6.86 -1.85 -9.77
N LYS A 40 -7.48 -1.04 -10.63
CA LYS A 40 -8.77 -1.38 -11.23
C LYS A 40 -8.71 -2.70 -12.00
N LEU A 41 -7.68 -2.89 -12.83
CA LEU A 41 -7.50 -4.12 -13.61
C LEU A 41 -7.34 -5.35 -12.70
N VAL A 42 -6.50 -5.26 -11.66
CA VAL A 42 -6.27 -6.37 -10.72
C VAL A 42 -7.56 -6.76 -10.01
N PHE A 43 -8.30 -5.79 -9.48
CA PHE A 43 -9.52 -6.07 -8.72
C PHE A 43 -10.70 -6.47 -9.61
N THR A 44 -10.79 -5.97 -10.85
CA THR A 44 -11.78 -6.46 -11.82
C THR A 44 -11.53 -7.94 -12.11
N ASN A 45 -10.28 -8.31 -12.38
CA ASN A 45 -9.93 -9.71 -12.61
C ASN A 45 -10.08 -10.57 -11.35
N ALA A 46 -10.03 -9.97 -10.16
CA ALA A 46 -10.34 -10.64 -8.90
C ALA A 46 -11.84 -10.93 -8.67
N GLY A 47 -12.71 -10.40 -9.53
CA GLY A 47 -14.15 -10.65 -9.49
C GLY A 47 -14.97 -9.58 -8.77
N PHE A 48 -14.38 -8.45 -8.38
CA PHE A 48 -15.16 -7.31 -7.90
C PHE A 48 -16.05 -6.77 -9.02
N THR A 49 -17.32 -6.51 -8.70
CA THR A 49 -18.30 -6.02 -9.68
C THR A 49 -18.67 -4.56 -9.46
N ASN A 50 -18.48 -4.04 -8.24
CA ASN A 50 -18.87 -2.68 -7.88
C ASN A 50 -17.62 -1.88 -7.50
N PHE A 51 -17.31 -0.86 -8.28
CA PHE A 51 -16.16 0.01 -8.06
C PHE A 51 -16.64 1.39 -7.61
N GLY A 52 -16.21 1.78 -6.42
CA GLY A 52 -16.24 3.15 -5.95
C GLY A 52 -14.84 3.77 -5.96
N SER A 53 -14.79 5.08 -5.78
CA SER A 53 -13.55 5.79 -5.49
C SER A 53 -13.77 6.77 -4.35
N TYR A 54 -12.75 6.98 -3.53
CA TYR A 54 -12.73 8.07 -2.57
C TYR A 54 -11.75 9.15 -3.01
N THR A 55 -12.11 10.41 -2.80
CA THR A 55 -11.24 11.55 -3.05
C THR A 55 -10.01 11.44 -2.18
N TYR A 56 -8.83 11.57 -2.79
CA TYR A 56 -7.57 11.50 -2.06
C TYR A 56 -6.75 12.78 -2.22
N TRP A 57 -6.73 13.35 -3.42
CA TRP A 57 -5.86 14.47 -3.76
C TRP A 57 -6.62 15.78 -3.88
N ASP A 58 -6.17 16.80 -3.14
CA ASP A 58 -6.55 18.19 -3.35
C ASP A 58 -5.61 18.81 -4.40
N GLN A 59 -6.12 19.11 -5.59
CA GLN A 59 -5.31 19.64 -6.68
C GLN A 59 -4.79 21.06 -6.42
N GLU A 60 -5.56 21.88 -5.72
CA GLU A 60 -5.20 23.27 -5.44
C GLU A 60 -4.16 23.34 -4.31
N LYS A 61 -4.39 22.60 -3.22
CA LYS A 61 -3.49 22.57 -2.06
C LYS A 61 -2.33 21.58 -2.21
N ARG A 62 -2.40 20.69 -3.21
CA ARG A 62 -1.42 19.63 -3.49
C ARG A 62 -1.12 18.75 -2.27
N CYS A 63 -2.17 18.34 -1.57
CA CYS A 63 -2.10 17.53 -0.36
C CYS A 63 -3.24 16.49 -0.28
N VAL A 64 -3.30 15.74 0.81
CA VAL A 64 -4.42 14.80 1.06
C VAL A 64 -5.70 15.61 1.34
N SER A 65 -6.74 15.37 0.56
CA SER A 65 -8.08 15.96 0.77
C SER A 65 -8.83 15.18 1.85
N LEU A 66 -8.40 15.31 3.10
CA LEU A 66 -8.90 14.48 4.20
C LEU A 66 -10.41 14.59 4.39
N GLU A 67 -10.96 15.80 4.43
CA GLU A 67 -12.39 15.99 4.68
C GLU A 67 -13.24 15.27 3.64
N GLN A 68 -12.90 15.42 2.36
CA GLN A 68 -13.62 14.75 1.28
C GLN A 68 -13.36 13.24 1.28
N MET A 69 -12.13 12.81 1.57
CA MET A 69 -11.78 11.39 1.74
C MET A 69 -12.67 10.72 2.79
N LEU A 70 -12.82 11.34 3.97
CA LEU A 70 -13.63 10.81 5.06
C LEU A 70 -15.11 10.76 4.68
N LYS A 71 -15.64 11.81 4.03
CA LYS A 71 -17.02 11.84 3.53
C LYS A 71 -17.30 10.72 2.52
N ASP A 72 -16.39 10.51 1.57
CA ASP A 72 -16.55 9.50 0.52
C ASP A 72 -16.47 8.08 1.08
N ILE A 73 -15.54 7.83 2.02
CA ILE A 73 -15.45 6.53 2.73
C ILE A 73 -16.69 6.32 3.59
N GLU A 74 -17.18 7.33 4.30
CA GLU A 74 -18.38 7.21 5.14
C GLU A 74 -19.65 6.95 4.33
N ALA A 75 -19.74 7.53 3.13
CA ALA A 75 -20.84 7.32 2.19
C ALA A 75 -20.78 5.95 1.49
N ALA A 76 -19.65 5.24 1.54
CA ALA A 76 -19.54 3.92 0.95
C ALA A 76 -20.51 2.93 1.64
N PRO A 77 -21.11 1.98 0.89
CA PRO A 77 -21.94 0.94 1.49
C PRO A 77 -21.18 0.19 2.59
N GLU A 78 -21.85 -0.13 3.69
CA GLU A 78 -21.24 -0.90 4.78
C GLU A 78 -20.63 -2.20 4.27
N LYS A 79 -19.54 -2.65 4.91
CA LYS A 79 -18.77 -3.82 4.49
C LYS A 79 -18.13 -3.73 3.10
N SER A 80 -18.07 -2.54 2.49
CA SER A 80 -17.19 -2.31 1.34
C SER A 80 -15.72 -2.58 1.70
N VAL A 81 -14.95 -3.02 0.70
CA VAL A 81 -13.48 -3.13 0.81
C VAL A 81 -12.88 -1.75 0.53
N ILE A 82 -12.08 -1.22 1.45
CA ILE A 82 -11.35 0.04 1.25
C ILE A 82 -9.88 -0.30 1.01
N LEU A 83 -9.42 -0.04 -0.22
CA LEU A 83 -8.00 -0.19 -0.58
C LEU A 83 -7.23 1.05 -0.13
N LEU A 84 -6.20 0.87 0.68
CA LEU A 84 -5.37 1.94 1.21
C LEU A 84 -3.89 1.70 0.84
N HIS A 85 -3.17 2.74 0.43
CA HIS A 85 -1.71 2.66 0.32
C HIS A 85 -1.15 2.86 1.74
N GLY A 86 -0.39 1.89 2.26
CA GLY A 86 0.10 1.95 3.64
C GLY A 86 1.19 3.01 3.85
N CYS A 87 1.97 3.29 2.81
CA CYS A 87 2.93 4.39 2.74
C CYS A 87 3.32 4.71 1.28
N ALA A 88 3.88 5.90 1.08
CA ALA A 88 4.35 6.43 -0.20
C ALA A 88 3.32 6.24 -1.33
N HIS A 89 2.15 6.84 -1.17
CA HIS A 89 1.03 6.71 -2.10
C HIS A 89 1.44 6.92 -3.56
N ASN A 90 1.06 5.98 -4.43
CA ASN A 90 1.30 6.05 -5.86
C ASN A 90 0.00 6.48 -6.58
N PRO A 91 -0.04 7.61 -7.31
CA PRO A 91 1.11 8.38 -7.84
C PRO A 91 1.45 9.68 -7.11
N THR A 92 0.69 10.07 -6.08
CA THR A 92 0.78 11.44 -5.54
C THR A 92 2.05 11.70 -4.73
N GLY A 93 2.63 10.66 -4.14
CA GLY A 93 3.71 10.76 -3.17
C GLY A 93 3.29 11.48 -1.90
N MET A 94 2.02 11.48 -1.50
CA MET A 94 1.57 12.17 -0.29
C MET A 94 0.78 11.18 0.57
N ASP A 95 1.15 11.02 1.82
CA ASP A 95 0.45 10.13 2.76
C ASP A 95 -0.32 10.94 3.81
N PRO A 96 -1.38 10.35 4.41
CA PRO A 96 -2.00 10.91 5.60
C PRO A 96 -1.01 10.97 6.76
N THR A 97 -1.12 12.01 7.58
CA THR A 97 -0.40 12.08 8.86
C THR A 97 -0.94 11.02 9.84
N LYS A 98 -0.22 10.76 10.94
CA LYS A 98 -0.67 9.83 11.97
C LYS A 98 -2.07 10.19 12.51
N ASP A 99 -2.37 11.47 12.74
CA ASP A 99 -3.68 11.90 13.22
C ASP A 99 -4.77 11.79 12.15
N GLN A 100 -4.42 11.95 10.87
CA GLN A 100 -5.34 11.69 9.77
C GLN A 100 -5.66 10.20 9.63
N TRP A 101 -4.65 9.33 9.76
CA TRP A 101 -4.84 7.88 9.80
C TRP A 101 -5.76 7.42 10.93
N LYS A 102 -5.69 8.06 12.12
CA LYS A 102 -6.63 7.79 13.22
C LYS A 102 -8.07 8.08 12.79
N GLN A 103 -8.32 9.23 12.15
CA GLN A 103 -9.65 9.60 11.65
C GLN A 103 -10.16 8.63 10.57
N ILE A 104 -9.29 8.22 9.64
CA ILE A 104 -9.64 7.23 8.61
C ILE A 104 -10.03 5.89 9.26
N CYS A 105 -9.27 5.44 10.26
CA CYS A 105 -9.55 4.22 11.00
C CYS A 105 -10.92 4.27 11.69
N GLU A 106 -11.30 5.41 12.29
CA GLU A 106 -12.58 5.56 12.96
C GLU A 106 -13.76 5.45 12.00
N VAL A 107 -13.68 6.05 10.81
CA VAL A 107 -14.73 5.91 9.78
C VAL A 107 -14.84 4.45 9.30
N ILE A 108 -13.70 3.79 9.06
CA ILE A 108 -13.67 2.38 8.65
C ILE A 108 -14.33 1.48 9.70
N LYS A 109 -14.05 1.71 11.00
CA LYS A 109 -14.70 0.99 12.11
C LYS A 109 -16.20 1.27 12.13
N LYS A 110 -16.60 2.54 12.08
CA LYS A 110 -18.00 2.98 12.13
C LYS A 110 -18.85 2.32 11.04
N LYS A 111 -18.31 2.18 9.82
CA LYS A 111 -18.99 1.60 8.66
C LYS A 111 -18.75 0.10 8.47
N ASN A 112 -18.02 -0.53 9.41
CA ASN A 112 -17.65 -1.94 9.35
C ASN A 112 -17.03 -2.32 8.00
N HIS A 113 -16.16 -1.46 7.46
CA HIS A 113 -15.48 -1.70 6.20
C HIS A 113 -14.34 -2.69 6.36
N PHE A 114 -14.07 -3.47 5.30
CA PHE A 114 -12.91 -4.36 5.27
C PHE A 114 -11.70 -3.60 4.71
N THR A 115 -10.60 -3.57 5.45
CA THR A 115 -9.40 -2.86 5.00
C THR A 115 -8.48 -3.78 4.20
N PHE A 116 -7.99 -3.28 3.06
CA PHE A 116 -6.92 -3.91 2.29
C PHE A 116 -5.80 -2.90 2.09
N PHE A 117 -4.65 -3.11 2.73
CA PHE A 117 -3.46 -2.29 2.52
C PHE A 117 -2.62 -2.79 1.34
N ASP A 118 -2.17 -1.88 0.47
CA ASP A 118 -1.05 -2.09 -0.45
C ASP A 118 0.21 -1.42 0.12
N ILE A 119 1.27 -2.20 0.31
CA ILE A 119 2.56 -1.75 0.84
C ILE A 119 3.67 -2.20 -0.13
N ALA A 120 3.96 -1.34 -1.09
CA ALA A 120 5.02 -1.58 -2.07
C ALA A 120 6.33 -0.86 -1.79
N TYR A 121 6.33 0.12 -0.87
CA TYR A 121 7.40 1.10 -0.71
C TYR A 121 7.89 1.24 0.75
N GLN A 122 7.65 0.23 1.59
CA GLN A 122 8.09 0.23 2.99
C GLN A 122 9.60 0.48 3.08
N GLY A 123 10.00 1.54 3.77
CA GLY A 123 11.37 2.04 3.88
C GLY A 123 11.64 3.29 3.03
N PHE A 124 10.84 3.59 2.01
CA PHE A 124 11.05 4.72 1.10
C PHE A 124 10.32 6.00 1.50
N ALA A 125 9.37 5.96 2.44
CA ALA A 125 8.71 7.17 2.91
C ALA A 125 9.58 7.86 3.98
N SER A 126 9.81 7.19 5.10
CA SER A 126 10.61 7.73 6.21
C SER A 126 12.10 7.44 6.11
N GLY A 127 12.49 6.32 5.47
CA GLY A 127 13.82 5.72 5.63
C GLY A 127 13.86 4.58 6.66
N SER A 128 12.71 4.24 7.25
CA SER A 128 12.52 3.21 8.26
C SER A 128 11.36 2.30 7.86
N PRO A 129 11.62 1.01 7.56
CA PRO A 129 10.54 0.07 7.26
C PRO A 129 9.50 -0.04 8.38
N ASP A 130 9.92 0.16 9.64
CA ASP A 130 9.03 0.09 10.80
C ASP A 130 8.11 1.30 10.92
N ASP A 131 8.62 2.50 10.69
CA ASP A 131 7.81 3.72 10.72
C ASP A 131 6.81 3.74 9.56
N ASP A 132 7.22 3.25 8.39
CA ASP A 132 6.39 3.14 7.20
C ASP A 132 5.26 2.09 7.35
N ALA A 133 5.33 1.23 8.37
CA ALA A 133 4.28 0.27 8.71
C ALA A 133 3.28 0.77 9.76
N TRP A 134 3.45 2.01 10.25
CA TRP A 134 2.72 2.51 11.41
C TRP A 134 1.19 2.46 11.23
N ALA A 135 0.68 2.87 10.06
CA ALA A 135 -0.76 2.87 9.80
C ALA A 135 -1.37 1.46 9.90
N VAL A 136 -0.68 0.46 9.37
CA VAL A 136 -1.12 -0.94 9.46
C VAL A 136 -1.09 -1.42 10.91
N ARG A 137 -0.02 -1.15 11.65
CA ARG A 137 0.07 -1.54 13.08
C ARG A 137 -1.03 -0.89 13.90
N TYR A 138 -1.29 0.39 13.68
CA TYR A 138 -2.38 1.10 14.33
C TYR A 138 -3.75 0.46 14.03
N PHE A 139 -4.02 0.06 12.79
CA PHE A 139 -5.28 -0.62 12.45
C PHE A 139 -5.40 -2.00 13.13
N VAL A 140 -4.28 -2.74 13.31
CA VAL A 140 -4.27 -3.98 14.11
C VAL A 140 -4.62 -3.68 15.57
N GLU A 141 -3.98 -2.67 16.15
CA GLU A 141 -4.20 -2.26 17.55
C GLU A 141 -5.64 -1.82 17.81
N GLN A 142 -6.28 -1.21 16.81
CA GLN A 142 -7.71 -0.87 16.84
C GLN A 142 -8.64 -2.08 16.63
N GLY A 143 -8.08 -3.28 16.50
CA GLY A 143 -8.80 -4.54 16.40
C GLY A 143 -9.46 -4.75 15.04
N LEU A 144 -8.92 -4.21 13.94
CA LEU A 144 -9.46 -4.47 12.61
C LEU A 144 -8.93 -5.80 12.05
N GLU A 145 -9.82 -6.52 11.36
CA GLU A 145 -9.44 -7.59 10.44
C GLU A 145 -9.15 -6.98 9.08
N MET A 146 -8.07 -7.44 8.44
CA MET A 146 -7.59 -6.84 7.20
C MET A 146 -6.65 -7.74 6.42
N MET A 147 -6.41 -7.35 5.18
CA MET A 147 -5.35 -7.90 4.34
C MET A 147 -4.29 -6.85 4.05
N VAL A 148 -3.03 -7.29 3.90
CA VAL A 148 -1.89 -6.44 3.56
C VAL A 148 -1.12 -7.10 2.43
N ALA A 149 -1.13 -6.48 1.26
CA ALA A 149 -0.32 -6.85 0.11
C ALA A 149 1.06 -6.18 0.21
N GLN A 150 2.08 -6.96 0.56
CA GLN A 150 3.45 -6.49 0.68
C GLN A 150 4.27 -6.89 -0.55
N SER A 151 4.99 -5.92 -1.14
CA SER A 151 5.94 -6.17 -2.23
C SER A 151 7.38 -6.03 -1.74
N PHE A 152 8.26 -6.93 -2.19
CA PHE A 152 9.71 -6.78 -2.02
C PHE A 152 10.43 -6.24 -3.26
N ALA A 153 9.68 -5.81 -4.28
CA ALA A 153 10.27 -5.39 -5.55
C ALA A 153 11.16 -4.15 -5.40
N LYS A 154 10.79 -3.20 -4.53
CA LYS A 154 11.47 -1.91 -4.39
C LYS A 154 12.48 -1.92 -3.26
N ASN A 155 12.04 -2.34 -2.07
CA ASN A 155 12.87 -2.28 -0.86
C ASN A 155 14.01 -3.31 -0.86
N PHE A 156 13.87 -4.42 -1.57
CA PHE A 156 14.97 -5.36 -1.81
C PHE A 156 15.60 -5.22 -3.20
N GLY A 157 15.08 -4.36 -4.07
CA GLY A 157 15.50 -4.29 -5.47
C GLY A 157 15.17 -5.55 -6.30
N LEU A 158 14.34 -6.45 -5.78
CA LEU A 158 14.00 -7.74 -6.40
C LEU A 158 12.80 -7.62 -7.34
N TYR A 159 12.86 -6.66 -8.27
CA TYR A 159 11.76 -6.33 -9.19
C TYR A 159 11.29 -7.55 -9.98
N ASN A 160 12.23 -8.31 -10.54
CA ASN A 160 11.94 -9.40 -11.46
C ASN A 160 11.83 -10.78 -10.78
N GLU A 161 12.22 -10.90 -9.51
CA GLU A 161 12.05 -12.13 -8.73
C GLU A 161 10.61 -12.34 -8.25
N ARG A 162 9.77 -11.31 -8.38
CA ARG A 162 8.33 -11.34 -8.08
C ARG A 162 8.03 -11.85 -6.67
N VAL A 163 8.78 -11.39 -5.67
CA VAL A 163 8.58 -11.78 -4.26
C VAL A 163 7.63 -10.81 -3.58
N GLY A 164 6.64 -11.37 -2.89
CA GLY A 164 5.70 -10.63 -2.05
C GLY A 164 5.05 -11.53 -1.02
N ASN A 165 4.29 -10.90 -0.13
CA ASN A 165 3.57 -11.55 0.95
C ASN A 165 2.17 -10.95 1.04
N LEU A 166 1.15 -11.79 1.17
CA LEU A 166 -0.18 -11.39 1.62
C LEU A 166 -0.29 -11.73 3.10
N CYS A 167 -0.26 -10.71 3.95
CA CYS A 167 -0.51 -10.86 5.38
C CYS A 167 -2.00 -10.70 5.65
N VAL A 168 -2.57 -11.59 6.45
CA VAL A 168 -3.99 -11.58 6.81
C VAL A 168 -4.12 -11.52 8.32
N VAL A 169 -4.86 -10.53 8.80
CA VAL A 169 -5.15 -10.31 10.22
C VAL A 169 -6.60 -10.72 10.47
N PHE A 170 -6.79 -11.64 11.40
CA PHE A 170 -8.08 -12.14 11.86
C PHE A 170 -8.14 -12.03 13.39
N LYS A 171 -9.34 -11.82 13.92
CA LYS A 171 -9.63 -11.73 15.36
C LYS A 171 -9.66 -13.11 16.00
N ASP A 172 -10.38 -14.05 15.39
CA ASP A 172 -10.54 -15.41 15.92
C ASP A 172 -9.52 -16.35 15.27
N PRO A 173 -8.55 -16.90 16.03
CA PRO A 173 -7.58 -17.86 15.48
C PRO A 173 -8.22 -19.14 14.92
N LYS A 174 -9.46 -19.48 15.30
CA LYS A 174 -10.15 -20.68 14.80
C LYS A 174 -10.43 -20.62 13.29
N VAL A 175 -10.46 -19.43 12.69
CA VAL A 175 -10.69 -19.28 11.24
C VAL A 175 -9.47 -19.66 10.40
N MET A 176 -8.30 -19.85 11.01
CA MET A 176 -7.02 -20.09 10.33
C MET A 176 -7.08 -21.25 9.34
N GLU A 177 -7.59 -22.42 9.76
CA GLU A 177 -7.62 -23.60 8.89
C GLU A 177 -8.61 -23.43 7.73
N GLY A 178 -9.75 -22.77 7.99
CA GLY A 178 -10.70 -22.37 6.95
C GLY A 178 -10.06 -21.43 5.93
N PHE A 179 -9.39 -20.37 6.40
CA PHE A 179 -8.64 -19.44 5.55
C PHE A 179 -7.58 -20.17 4.71
N ARG A 180 -6.75 -21.01 5.33
CA ARG A 180 -5.67 -21.73 4.66
C ARG A 180 -6.21 -22.63 3.54
N SER A 181 -7.25 -23.42 3.82
CA SER A 181 -7.82 -24.35 2.83
C SER A 181 -8.36 -23.61 1.59
N GLN A 182 -9.08 -22.50 1.79
CA GLN A 182 -9.64 -21.72 0.69
C GLN A 182 -8.58 -20.92 -0.07
N MET A 183 -7.61 -20.33 0.63
CA MET A 183 -6.52 -19.60 0.01
C MET A 183 -5.59 -20.52 -0.80
N GLN A 184 -5.38 -21.77 -0.35
CA GLN A 184 -4.68 -22.78 -1.15
C GLN A 184 -5.35 -23.04 -2.49
N LEU A 185 -6.70 -23.06 -2.56
CA LEU A 185 -7.42 -23.21 -3.83
C LEU A 185 -7.22 -21.99 -4.74
N VAL A 186 -7.28 -20.77 -4.17
CA VAL A 186 -7.02 -19.52 -4.92
C VAL A 186 -5.60 -19.52 -5.48
N VAL A 187 -4.59 -19.82 -4.66
CA VAL A 187 -3.19 -19.87 -5.10
C VAL A 187 -2.97 -20.97 -6.13
N ARG A 188 -3.53 -22.17 -5.89
CA ARG A 188 -3.33 -23.33 -6.77
C ARG A 188 -3.91 -23.10 -8.17
N ALA A 189 -5.06 -22.44 -8.26
CA ALA A 189 -5.69 -22.09 -9.54
C ALA A 189 -4.98 -20.95 -10.27
N ASN A 190 -4.35 -20.02 -9.55
CA ASN A 190 -3.64 -18.89 -10.17
C ASN A 190 -2.23 -19.26 -10.63
N TRP A 191 -1.39 -19.86 -9.77
CA TRP A 191 0.02 -20.13 -10.08
C TRP A 191 0.60 -21.40 -9.45
N SER A 192 -0.23 -22.32 -8.93
CA SER A 192 0.18 -23.55 -8.24
C SER A 192 0.96 -23.32 -6.94
N ASN A 193 2.20 -22.85 -7.02
CA ASN A 193 3.08 -22.52 -5.90
C ASN A 193 4.06 -21.40 -6.31
N PRO A 194 4.48 -20.53 -5.38
CA PRO A 194 5.30 -19.37 -5.71
C PRO A 194 6.79 -19.73 -5.89
N PRO A 195 7.56 -18.93 -6.65
CA PRO A 195 8.99 -19.17 -6.88
C PRO A 195 9.82 -19.05 -5.60
N ALA A 196 10.80 -19.94 -5.43
CA ALA A 196 11.58 -20.02 -4.19
C ALA A 196 12.74 -19.02 -4.09
N HIS A 197 13.36 -18.62 -5.20
CA HIS A 197 14.66 -17.93 -5.20
C HIS A 197 14.62 -16.62 -4.42
N GLY A 198 13.81 -15.64 -4.84
CA GLY A 198 13.75 -14.37 -4.16
C GLY A 198 13.19 -14.46 -2.73
N ALA A 199 12.32 -15.44 -2.43
CA ALA A 199 11.87 -15.68 -1.06
C ALA A 199 13.01 -16.16 -0.14
N ARG A 200 13.90 -17.01 -0.65
CA ARG A 200 15.11 -17.44 0.08
C ARG A 200 16.08 -16.27 0.31
N ILE A 201 16.24 -15.37 -0.66
CA ILE A 201 17.04 -14.14 -0.48
C ILE A 201 16.45 -13.27 0.63
N VAL A 202 15.14 -12.96 0.55
CA VAL A 202 14.47 -12.13 1.55
C VAL A 202 14.56 -12.79 2.93
N HIS A 203 14.30 -14.10 3.03
CA HIS A 203 14.43 -14.84 4.28
C HIS A 203 15.85 -14.72 4.86
N MET A 204 16.87 -15.05 4.06
CA MET A 204 18.28 -15.01 4.47
C MET A 204 18.68 -13.64 5.01
N VAL A 205 18.31 -12.56 4.32
CA VAL A 205 18.62 -11.19 4.74
C VAL A 205 17.87 -10.81 6.01
N LEU A 206 16.58 -11.13 6.12
CA LEU A 206 15.76 -10.69 7.25
C LEU A 206 15.99 -11.51 8.53
N THR A 207 16.48 -12.75 8.44
CA THR A 207 16.76 -13.61 9.60
C THR A 207 18.22 -13.62 10.04
N ASN A 208 19.12 -13.05 9.25
CA ASN A 208 20.51 -12.82 9.65
C ASN A 208 20.66 -11.36 10.16
N PRO A 209 21.04 -11.13 11.43
CA PRO A 209 21.14 -9.77 12.00
C PRO A 209 22.11 -8.84 11.25
N GLU A 210 23.23 -9.35 10.76
CA GLU A 210 24.24 -8.57 10.05
C GLU A 210 23.73 -8.14 8.67
N MET A 211 23.14 -9.09 7.92
CA MET A 211 22.52 -8.80 6.62
C MET A 211 21.31 -7.88 6.76
N ARG A 212 20.52 -8.06 7.82
CA ARG A 212 19.38 -7.18 8.13
C ARG A 212 19.85 -5.75 8.35
N LYS A 213 20.91 -5.57 9.15
CA LYS A 213 21.51 -4.25 9.36
C LYS A 213 21.99 -3.63 8.04
N GLN A 214 22.68 -4.40 7.20
CA GLN A 214 23.13 -3.92 5.88
C GLN A 214 21.95 -3.50 5.00
N TRP A 215 20.85 -4.25 5.02
CA TRP A 215 19.63 -3.90 4.28
C TRP A 215 18.97 -2.63 4.82
N ASP A 216 18.83 -2.49 6.14
CA ASP A 216 18.28 -1.28 6.77
C ASP A 216 19.15 -0.04 6.43
N ASP A 217 20.47 -0.19 6.41
CA ASP A 217 21.39 0.88 6.02
C ASP A 217 21.25 1.22 4.52
N ALA A 218 21.11 0.23 3.65
CA ALA A 218 20.86 0.44 2.22
C ALA A 218 19.52 1.16 1.95
N ILE A 219 18.46 0.81 2.68
CA ILE A 219 17.16 1.51 2.64
C ILE A 219 17.34 2.99 3.00
N LYS A 220 18.05 3.27 4.10
CA LYS A 220 18.33 4.65 4.51
C LYS A 220 19.08 5.40 3.42
N THR A 221 20.15 4.84 2.86
CA THR A 221 20.89 5.45 1.74
C THR A 221 19.98 5.76 0.55
N MET A 222 19.15 4.81 0.11
CA MET A 222 18.23 5.03 -1.01
C MET A 222 17.19 6.13 -0.71
N SER A 223 16.59 6.10 0.48
CA SER A 223 15.58 7.09 0.89
C SER A 223 16.18 8.51 1.05
N SER A 224 17.38 8.62 1.62
CA SER A 224 18.10 9.90 1.76
C SER A 224 18.44 10.48 0.38
N ARG A 225 18.94 9.66 -0.55
CA ARG A 225 19.23 10.10 -1.91
C ARG A 225 17.99 10.64 -2.62
N ILE A 226 16.81 10.02 -2.43
CA ILE A 226 15.55 10.53 -2.98
C ILE A 226 15.22 11.92 -2.41
N LYS A 227 15.38 12.12 -1.10
CA LYS A 227 15.14 13.41 -0.43
C LYS A 227 16.11 14.49 -0.94
N GLU A 228 17.39 14.14 -1.12
CA GLU A 228 18.41 15.03 -1.70
C GLU A 228 18.03 15.47 -3.12
N MET A 229 17.61 14.54 -3.98
CA MET A 229 17.21 14.87 -5.36
C MET A 229 15.95 15.75 -5.40
N ARG A 230 15.00 15.55 -4.49
CA ARG A 230 13.82 16.42 -4.35
C ARG A 230 14.21 17.84 -3.95
N ALA A 231 15.11 17.97 -2.97
CA ALA A 231 15.62 19.26 -2.52
C ALA A 231 16.37 19.98 -3.64
N ALA A 232 17.26 19.29 -4.35
CA ALA A 232 18.01 19.84 -5.47
C ALA A 232 17.09 20.31 -6.60
N LEU A 233 16.08 19.51 -6.99
CA LEU A 233 15.12 19.89 -8.03
C LEU A 233 14.34 21.15 -7.64
N ARG A 234 13.80 21.19 -6.42
CA ARG A 234 13.08 22.37 -5.91
C ARG A 234 13.97 23.60 -5.92
N GLN A 235 15.19 23.48 -5.39
CA GLN A 235 16.16 24.57 -5.31
C GLN A 235 16.46 25.14 -6.71
N HIS A 236 16.70 24.29 -7.70
CA HIS A 236 16.97 24.74 -9.06
C HIS A 236 15.76 25.41 -9.71
N LEU A 237 14.54 24.89 -9.52
CA LEU A 237 13.32 25.52 -10.04
C LEU A 237 13.11 26.92 -9.45
N GLU A 238 13.34 27.08 -8.14
CA GLU A 238 13.26 28.37 -7.43
C GLU A 238 14.36 29.34 -7.89
N GLN A 239 15.61 28.87 -8.06
CA GLN A 239 16.72 29.67 -8.60
C GLN A 239 16.45 30.19 -10.00
N MET A 240 15.84 29.36 -10.85
CA MET A 240 15.43 29.74 -12.21
C MET A 240 14.18 30.63 -12.25
N LYS A 241 13.59 30.96 -11.09
CA LYS A 241 12.32 31.70 -10.98
C LYS A 241 11.20 31.05 -11.81
N THR A 242 11.17 29.71 -11.83
CA THR A 242 10.16 28.95 -12.58
C THR A 242 8.77 29.25 -12.00
N PRO A 243 7.77 29.65 -12.82
CA PRO A 243 6.46 30.06 -12.32
C PRO A 243 5.78 29.02 -11.39
N GLY A 244 5.12 29.52 -10.34
CA GLY A 244 4.42 28.71 -9.35
C GLY A 244 5.23 28.39 -8.09
N THR A 245 4.63 27.64 -7.17
CA THR A 245 5.31 27.11 -5.97
C THR A 245 5.73 25.67 -6.17
N TRP A 246 6.89 25.30 -5.61
CA TRP A 246 7.51 23.98 -5.77
C TRP A 246 7.77 23.26 -4.44
N SER A 247 7.20 23.76 -3.34
CA SER A 247 7.34 23.18 -1.99
C SER A 247 6.80 21.75 -1.88
N HIS A 248 5.77 21.42 -2.67
CA HIS A 248 5.16 20.09 -2.71
C HIS A 248 6.17 19.00 -3.11
N ILE A 249 7.19 19.30 -3.93
CA ILE A 249 8.24 18.34 -4.33
C ILE A 249 8.96 17.77 -3.11
N THR A 250 9.23 18.62 -2.12
CA THR A 250 9.93 18.24 -0.87
C THR A 250 8.99 17.74 0.22
N GLN A 251 7.69 18.06 0.16
CA GLN A 251 6.69 17.54 1.09
C GLN A 251 6.21 16.14 0.70
N GLN A 252 6.26 15.83 -0.60
CA GLN A 252 5.97 14.49 -1.11
C GLN A 252 7.10 13.51 -0.76
N ILE A 253 6.71 12.25 -0.55
CA ILE A 253 7.52 11.13 -0.08
C ILE A 253 7.53 9.98 -1.10
N GLY A 254 8.47 9.05 -0.93
CA GLY A 254 8.62 7.90 -1.81
C GLY A 254 9.20 8.25 -3.18
N MET A 255 9.00 7.34 -4.14
CA MET A 255 9.65 7.41 -5.46
C MET A 255 9.01 8.40 -6.44
N PHE A 256 7.80 8.88 -6.19
CA PHE A 256 7.02 9.67 -7.17
C PHE A 256 6.73 11.08 -6.68
N SER A 257 6.68 12.02 -7.62
CA SER A 257 6.22 13.38 -7.37
C SER A 257 5.12 13.73 -8.36
N TYR A 258 3.95 14.10 -7.86
CA TYR A 258 2.90 14.70 -8.69
C TYR A 258 3.25 16.16 -8.91
N THR A 259 3.82 16.45 -10.07
CA THR A 259 4.43 17.76 -10.38
C THR A 259 3.40 18.87 -10.55
N GLY A 260 2.17 18.54 -10.93
CA GLY A 260 1.12 19.51 -11.27
C GLY A 260 1.24 20.08 -12.68
N LEU A 261 2.10 19.51 -13.53
CA LEU A 261 2.20 19.88 -14.94
C LEU A 261 1.00 19.35 -15.72
N ASN A 262 0.44 20.19 -16.59
CA ASN A 262 -0.65 19.80 -17.49
C ASN A 262 -0.13 18.85 -18.59
N ARG A 263 -1.04 18.06 -19.17
CA ARG A 263 -0.75 17.36 -20.43
C ARG A 263 -0.51 18.44 -21.50
N LYS A 264 0.53 18.22 -22.33
CA LYS A 264 0.82 19.08 -23.48
C LYS A 264 -0.32 19.05 -24.47
#